data_AF-A0A955EY50-F1
#
_entry.id   AF-A0A955EY50-F1
#
_cell.length_a   1.000
_cell.length_b   1.000
_cell.length_c   1.000
_cell.angle_alpha   90.00
_cell.angle_beta   90.00
_cell.angle_gamma   90.00
#
_symmetry.space_group_name_H-M   'P 1'
#
loop_
_entity.id
_entity.type
_entity.pdbx_description
1 polymer ?
#
loop_
_entity_poly.entity_id
_entity_poly.type
_entity_poly.pdbx_seq_one_letter_code
_entity_poly.pdbx_strand_id
1 'polypeptide(L)'
;MTKLPSAAFEYYFELGCGRSYQQVADHFGVCKKTVTTRAGKEGWQGRIEAREHEARAVVEKRAVETLADVTERHLKFVRAVQRKAVEGLQKFGLESAMECVRALDIAVKQERLILGEPTERTETDMVAIIKREGERWLTPAR
;
A
#
# COMPACT_ATOMS: atom_id res chain seq x y z
N MET A 1 4.72 -17.48 47.97
CA MET A 1 4.53 -16.62 46.78
C MET A 1 4.82 -17.46 45.54
N THR A 2 3.81 -17.71 44.72
CA THR A 2 3.95 -18.41 43.44
C THR A 2 4.80 -17.56 42.49
N LYS A 3 5.89 -18.10 41.95
CA LYS A 3 6.75 -17.38 41.00
C LYS A 3 6.04 -17.32 39.65
N LEU A 4 6.05 -16.14 39.01
CA LEU A 4 5.51 -15.98 37.66
C LEU A 4 6.35 -16.81 36.67
N PRO A 5 5.74 -17.69 35.85
CA PRO A 5 6.45 -18.49 34.86
C PRO A 5 7.12 -17.66 33.76
N SER A 6 8.16 -18.21 33.12
CA SER A 6 8.83 -17.57 31.97
C SER A 6 7.91 -17.40 30.75
N ALA A 7 6.90 -18.26 30.60
CA ALA A 7 5.88 -18.18 29.55
C ALA A 7 4.91 -16.99 29.70
N ALA A 8 4.97 -16.25 30.81
CA ALA A 8 4.02 -15.16 31.07
C ALA A 8 4.11 -14.02 30.05
N PHE A 9 5.28 -13.79 29.46
CA PHE A 9 5.43 -12.83 28.37
C PHE A 9 4.69 -13.27 27.10
N GLU A 10 4.75 -14.56 26.73
CA GLU A 10 4.08 -15.04 25.52
C GLU A 10 2.56 -14.98 25.68
N TYR A 11 2.03 -15.38 26.86
CA TYR A 11 0.61 -15.16 27.17
C TYR A 11 0.22 -13.68 27.09
N TYR A 12 1.03 -12.79 27.66
CA TYR A 12 0.81 -11.34 27.55
C TYR A 12 0.84 -10.87 26.10
N PHE A 13 1.77 -11.37 25.27
CA PHE A 13 1.87 -11.02 23.87
C PHE A 13 0.62 -11.44 23.07
N GLU A 14 0.12 -12.66 23.30
CA GLU A 14 -1.06 -13.26 22.69
C GLU A 14 -2.38 -12.50 22.99
N LEU A 15 -2.46 -11.79 24.12
CA LEU A 15 -3.62 -10.94 24.44
C LEU A 15 -3.85 -9.79 23.45
N GLY A 16 -2.84 -9.44 22.63
CA GLY A 16 -2.98 -8.45 21.56
C GLY A 16 -3.48 -7.08 22.05
N CYS A 17 -4.57 -6.58 21.47
CA CYS A 17 -5.17 -5.30 21.87
C CYS A 17 -5.77 -5.31 23.29
N GLY A 18 -6.06 -6.49 23.84
CA GLY A 18 -6.56 -6.69 25.19
C GLY A 18 -5.44 -6.86 26.24
N ARG A 19 -4.20 -6.50 25.94
CA ARG A 19 -3.06 -6.65 26.87
C ARG A 19 -3.32 -5.98 28.21
N SER A 20 -3.29 -6.77 29.28
CA SER A 20 -3.41 -6.28 30.65
C SER A 20 -2.58 -7.10 31.62
N TYR A 21 -1.77 -6.43 32.44
CA TYR A 21 -1.07 -7.11 33.53
C TYR A 21 -2.02 -7.72 34.57
N GLN A 22 -3.27 -7.23 34.66
CA GLN A 22 -4.28 -7.85 35.52
C GLN A 22 -4.68 -9.21 34.98
N GLN A 23 -4.96 -9.32 33.68
CA GLN A 23 -5.31 -10.61 33.04
C GLN A 23 -4.18 -11.63 33.13
N VAL A 24 -2.92 -11.20 32.99
CA VAL A 24 -1.76 -12.08 33.23
C VAL A 24 -1.71 -12.53 34.69
N ALA A 25 -1.98 -11.64 35.64
CA ALA A 25 -2.01 -11.98 37.06
C ALA A 25 -3.10 -13.00 37.38
N ASP A 26 -4.30 -12.78 36.85
CA ASP A 26 -5.46 -13.65 37.04
C ASP A 26 -5.21 -15.04 36.43
N HIS A 27 -4.62 -15.08 35.22
CA HIS A 27 -4.29 -16.33 34.53
C HIS A 27 -3.26 -17.18 35.30
N PHE A 28 -2.23 -16.56 35.87
CA PHE A 28 -1.16 -17.26 36.59
C PHE A 28 -1.37 -17.33 38.12
N GLY A 29 -2.49 -16.83 38.65
CA GLY A 29 -2.78 -16.83 40.08
C GLY A 29 -1.77 -16.05 40.92
N VAL A 30 -1.24 -14.93 40.40
CA VAL A 30 -0.28 -14.06 41.10
C VAL A 30 -0.82 -12.65 41.25
N CYS A 31 -0.24 -11.85 42.15
CA CYS A 31 -0.62 -10.44 42.26
C CYS A 31 -0.06 -9.62 41.08
N LYS A 32 -0.84 -8.62 40.62
CA LYS A 32 -0.45 -7.69 39.54
C LYS A 32 0.91 -7.01 39.75
N LYS A 33 1.29 -6.74 41.00
CA LYS A 33 2.61 -6.15 41.34
C LYS A 33 3.77 -7.07 40.92
N THR A 34 3.61 -8.39 41.04
CA THR A 34 4.60 -9.39 40.60
C THR A 34 4.79 -9.33 39.09
N VAL A 35 3.68 -9.27 38.33
CA VAL A 35 3.70 -9.12 36.87
C VAL A 35 4.35 -7.80 36.46
N THR A 36 3.96 -6.69 37.08
CA THR A 36 4.48 -5.35 36.75
C THR A 36 5.98 -5.24 36.99
N THR A 37 6.46 -5.79 38.12
CA THR A 37 7.90 -5.82 38.46
C THR A 37 8.69 -6.64 37.44
N ARG A 38 8.15 -7.80 37.06
CA ARG A 38 8.75 -8.67 36.04
C ARG A 38 8.78 -7.99 34.67
N ALA A 39 7.65 -7.42 34.25
CA ALA A 39 7.51 -6.74 32.96
C ALA A 39 8.45 -5.54 32.82
N GLY A 40 8.66 -4.78 33.91
CA GLY A 40 9.64 -3.69 33.95
C GLY A 40 11.09 -4.18 33.85
N LYS A 41 11.45 -5.24 34.59
CA LYS A 41 12.81 -5.83 34.53
C LYS A 41 13.16 -6.41 33.16
N GLU A 42 12.17 -6.99 32.48
CA GLU A 42 12.37 -7.66 31.18
C GLU A 42 11.96 -6.78 29.99
N GLY A 43 11.56 -5.54 30.22
CA GLY A 43 11.20 -4.59 29.17
C GLY A 43 10.10 -5.10 28.24
N TRP A 44 9.02 -5.68 28.79
CA TRP A 44 7.99 -6.33 27.98
C TRP A 44 7.39 -5.42 26.90
N GLN A 45 7.18 -4.13 27.19
CA GLN A 45 6.69 -3.17 26.20
C GLN A 45 7.68 -2.98 25.05
N GLY A 46 8.97 -2.73 25.35
CA GLY A 46 9.99 -2.59 24.31
C GLY A 46 10.16 -3.86 23.47
N ARG A 47 10.00 -5.05 24.06
CA ARG A 47 10.01 -6.33 23.33
C ARG A 47 8.82 -6.46 22.37
N ILE A 48 7.63 -5.99 22.79
CA ILE A 48 6.45 -5.95 21.92
C ILE A 48 6.67 -4.98 20.77
N GLU A 49 7.11 -3.76 21.07
CA GLU A 49 7.36 -2.73 20.07
C GLU A 49 8.36 -3.21 19.01
N ALA A 50 9.45 -3.86 19.44
CA ALA A 50 10.43 -4.45 18.55
C ALA A 50 9.82 -5.55 17.65
N ARG A 51 9.10 -6.53 18.23
CA ARG A 51 8.44 -7.60 17.46
C ARG A 51 7.41 -7.04 16.47
N GLU A 52 6.58 -6.10 16.91
CA GLU A 52 5.57 -5.49 16.05
C GLU A 52 6.20 -4.63 14.95
N HIS A 53 7.30 -3.94 15.24
CA HIS A 53 8.08 -3.21 14.24
C HIS A 53 8.67 -4.16 13.19
N GLU A 54 9.31 -5.25 13.60
CA GLU A 54 9.82 -6.27 12.68
C GLU A 54 8.71 -6.88 11.81
N ALA A 55 7.56 -7.21 12.42
CA ALA A 55 6.41 -7.72 11.68
C ALA A 55 5.89 -6.71 10.65
N ARG A 56 5.77 -5.43 11.02
CA ARG A 56 5.38 -4.35 10.09
C ARG A 56 6.38 -4.20 8.95
N ALA A 57 7.69 -4.20 9.23
CA ALA A 57 8.72 -4.08 8.23
C ALA A 57 8.68 -5.22 7.19
N VAL A 58 8.38 -6.46 7.63
CA VAL A 58 8.22 -7.60 6.70
C VAL A 58 6.98 -7.43 5.82
N VAL A 59 5.85 -6.98 6.38
CA VAL A 59 4.63 -6.74 5.61
C VAL A 59 4.81 -5.61 4.62
N GLU A 60 5.42 -4.50 5.04
CA GLU A 60 5.73 -3.35 4.18
C GLU A 60 6.65 -3.75 3.04
N LYS A 61 7.74 -4.46 3.33
CA LYS A 61 8.67 -4.97 2.31
C LYS A 61 7.94 -5.84 1.29
N ARG A 62 7.12 -6.80 1.75
CA ARG A 62 6.34 -7.67 0.85
C ARG A 62 5.34 -6.88 0.00
N ALA A 63 4.72 -5.84 0.57
CA ALA A 63 3.80 -4.99 -0.18
C ALA A 63 4.52 -4.24 -1.29
N VAL A 64 5.70 -3.67 -1.01
CA VAL A 64 6.54 -2.98 -2.00
C VAL A 64 7.01 -3.95 -3.09
N GLU A 65 7.51 -5.14 -2.73
CA GLU A 65 7.92 -6.18 -3.67
C GLU A 65 6.75 -6.61 -4.57
N THR A 66 5.57 -6.84 -3.99
CA THR A 66 4.36 -7.21 -4.76
C THR A 66 3.98 -6.12 -5.75
N LEU A 67 4.06 -4.85 -5.36
CA LEU A 67 3.77 -3.73 -6.27
C LEU A 67 4.80 -3.64 -7.40
N ALA A 68 6.08 -3.84 -7.09
CA ALA A 68 7.14 -3.88 -8.11
C ALA A 68 6.93 -5.03 -9.11
N ASP A 69 6.62 -6.23 -8.62
CA ASP A 69 6.36 -7.41 -9.45
C ASP A 69 5.14 -7.22 -10.37
N VAL A 70 4.05 -6.65 -9.84
CA VAL A 70 2.84 -6.34 -10.62
C VAL A 70 3.16 -5.32 -11.71
N THR A 71 3.90 -4.26 -11.35
CA THR A 71 4.35 -3.20 -12.27
C THR A 71 5.19 -3.79 -13.41
N GLU A 72 6.18 -4.61 -13.08
CA GLU A 72 7.05 -5.26 -14.07
C GLU A 72 6.26 -6.17 -15.02
N ARG A 73 5.36 -6.98 -14.48
CA ARG A 73 4.51 -7.88 -15.27
C ARG A 73 3.59 -7.10 -16.22
N HIS A 74 2.94 -6.05 -15.74
CA HIS A 74 2.07 -5.22 -16.58
C HIS A 74 2.87 -4.52 -17.70
N LEU A 75 4.06 -4.01 -17.38
CA LEU A 75 4.96 -3.40 -18.35
C LEU A 75 5.37 -4.40 -19.45
N LYS A 76 5.68 -5.66 -19.09
CA LYS A 76 5.98 -6.72 -20.06
C LYS A 76 4.81 -6.99 -21.00
N PHE A 77 3.57 -7.03 -20.49
CA PHE A 77 2.38 -7.25 -21.31
C PHE A 77 2.12 -6.08 -22.26
N VAL A 78 2.18 -4.86 -21.76
CA VAL A 78 2.01 -3.66 -22.57
C VAL A 78 3.03 -3.60 -23.71
N ARG A 79 4.31 -3.86 -23.42
CA ARG A 79 5.37 -3.93 -24.44
C ARG A 79 5.15 -5.05 -25.45
N ALA A 80 4.58 -6.17 -25.05
CA ALA A 80 4.23 -7.26 -25.97
C ALA A 80 3.10 -6.84 -26.93
N VAL A 81 2.11 -6.10 -26.45
CA VAL A 81 1.05 -5.51 -27.30
C VAL A 81 1.64 -4.52 -28.30
N GLN A 82 2.53 -3.63 -27.86
CA GLN A 82 3.21 -2.68 -28.77
C GLN A 82 3.97 -3.40 -29.88
N ARG A 83 4.76 -4.44 -29.55
CA ARG A 83 5.49 -5.23 -30.56
C ARG A 83 4.55 -5.85 -31.58
N LYS A 84 3.47 -6.51 -31.13
CA LYS A 84 2.48 -7.12 -32.05
C LYS A 84 1.77 -6.08 -32.90
N ALA A 85 1.45 -4.91 -32.35
CA ALA A 85 0.83 -3.83 -33.10
C ALA A 85 1.77 -3.31 -34.20
N VAL A 86 3.06 -3.09 -33.90
CA VAL A 86 4.06 -2.69 -34.90
C VAL A 86 4.24 -3.75 -35.99
N GLU A 87 4.34 -5.03 -35.61
CA GLU A 87 4.40 -6.13 -36.58
C GLU A 87 3.17 -6.20 -37.49
N GLY A 88 1.98 -5.89 -36.95
CA GLY A 88 0.75 -5.79 -37.74
C GLY A 88 0.78 -4.63 -38.73
N LEU A 89 1.22 -3.44 -38.29
CA LEU A 89 1.37 -2.27 -39.16
C LEU A 89 2.30 -2.53 -40.35
N GLN A 90 3.34 -3.35 -40.17
CA GLN A 90 4.26 -3.72 -41.24
C GLN A 90 3.65 -4.67 -42.28
N LYS A 91 2.56 -5.38 -41.96
CA LYS A 91 2.01 -6.49 -42.75
C LYS A 91 0.67 -6.18 -43.41
N PHE A 92 -0.07 -5.18 -42.94
CA PHE A 92 -1.48 -4.98 -43.30
C PHE A 92 -1.73 -3.71 -44.15
N GLY A 93 -2.82 -3.72 -44.93
CA GLY A 93 -3.32 -2.55 -45.66
C GLY A 93 -3.95 -1.50 -44.74
N LEU A 94 -4.17 -0.27 -45.23
CA LEU A 94 -4.51 0.92 -44.41
C LEU A 94 -5.69 0.73 -43.42
N GLU A 95 -6.73 -0.04 -43.78
CA GLU A 95 -7.89 -0.25 -42.89
C GLU A 95 -7.57 -1.17 -41.69
N SER A 96 -6.83 -2.26 -41.91
CA SER A 96 -6.36 -3.15 -40.85
C SER A 96 -5.19 -2.56 -40.07
N ALA A 97 -4.47 -1.60 -40.65
CA ALA A 97 -3.46 -0.81 -39.95
C ALA A 97 -4.07 0.07 -38.83
N MET A 98 -5.31 0.57 -38.98
CA MET A 98 -5.94 1.44 -37.97
C MET A 98 -6.23 0.72 -36.64
N GLU A 99 -6.54 -0.58 -36.66
CA GLU A 99 -6.66 -1.37 -35.44
C GLU A 99 -5.32 -1.51 -34.71
N CYS A 100 -4.24 -1.72 -35.47
CA CYS A 100 -2.90 -1.75 -34.92
C CYS A 100 -2.48 -0.39 -34.34
N VAL A 101 -2.82 0.73 -35.00
CA VAL A 101 -2.59 2.09 -34.46
C VAL A 101 -3.33 2.29 -33.13
N ARG A 102 -4.61 1.89 -33.03
CA ARG A 102 -5.38 1.99 -31.77
C ARG A 102 -4.78 1.14 -30.65
N ALA A 103 -4.39 -0.09 -30.95
CA ALA A 103 -3.74 -0.97 -29.97
C ALA A 103 -2.41 -0.38 -29.48
N LEU A 104 -1.64 0.24 -30.37
CA LEU A 104 -0.39 0.91 -30.03
C LEU A 104 -0.63 2.15 -29.14
N ASP A 105 -1.59 3.01 -29.48
CA ASP A 105 -1.93 4.21 -28.69
C ASP A 105 -2.35 3.83 -27.26
N ILE A 106 -3.25 2.85 -27.10
CA ILE A 106 -3.68 2.36 -25.79
C ILE A 106 -2.48 1.80 -25.00
N ALA A 107 -1.64 0.98 -25.62
CA ALA A 107 -0.50 0.38 -24.96
C ALA A 107 0.51 1.45 -24.50
N VAL A 108 0.82 2.45 -25.32
CA VAL A 108 1.73 3.55 -24.94
C VAL A 108 1.16 4.37 -23.78
N LYS A 109 -0.15 4.67 -23.79
CA LYS A 109 -0.80 5.36 -22.66
C LYS A 109 -0.74 4.52 -21.38
N GLN A 110 -0.97 3.22 -21.45
CA GLN A 110 -0.88 2.34 -20.29
C GLN A 110 0.56 2.24 -19.73
N GLU A 111 1.59 2.18 -20.59
CA GLU A 111 2.99 2.21 -20.14
C GLU A 111 3.30 3.52 -19.39
N ARG A 112 2.87 4.66 -19.94
CA ARG A 112 3.03 5.97 -19.27
C ARG A 112 2.35 6.01 -17.90
N LEU A 113 1.12 5.51 -17.78
CA LEU A 113 0.43 5.44 -16.48
C LEU A 113 1.20 4.59 -15.46
N ILE A 114 1.69 3.42 -15.90
CA ILE A 114 2.47 2.51 -15.04
C ILE A 114 3.77 3.17 -14.57
N LEU A 115 4.40 3.99 -15.41
CA LEU A 115 5.62 4.72 -15.11
C LEU A 115 5.39 6.05 -14.38
N GLY A 116 4.13 6.43 -14.11
CA GLY A 116 3.78 7.69 -13.45
C GLY A 116 3.92 8.92 -14.35
N GLU A 117 4.00 8.73 -15.68
CA GLU A 117 4.04 9.82 -16.65
C GLU A 117 2.62 10.30 -17.01
N PRO A 118 2.42 11.61 -17.19
CA PRO A 118 1.15 12.13 -17.69
C PRO A 118 0.78 11.54 -19.05
N THR A 119 -0.43 10.98 -19.17
CA THR A 119 -0.95 10.41 -20.42
C THR A 119 -1.63 11.41 -21.34
N GLU A 120 -2.14 12.50 -20.78
CA GLU A 120 -2.78 13.57 -21.53
C GLU A 120 -2.23 14.92 -21.04
N ARG A 121 -1.70 15.73 -21.96
CA ARG A 121 -1.54 17.15 -21.70
C ARG A 121 -2.86 17.82 -22.03
N THR A 122 -3.73 17.92 -21.03
CA THR A 122 -4.84 18.87 -21.13
C THR A 122 -4.21 20.24 -21.00
N GLU A 123 -4.15 21.01 -22.10
CA GLU A 123 -3.81 22.44 -22.04
C GLU A 123 -4.88 23.11 -21.19
N THR A 124 -4.61 23.19 -19.89
CA THR A 124 -5.59 23.63 -18.93
C THR A 124 -5.42 25.14 -18.83
N ASP A 125 -6.27 25.87 -19.55
CA ASP A 125 -6.29 27.33 -19.45
C ASP A 125 -6.67 27.71 -18.01
N MET A 126 -5.65 28.08 -17.21
CA MET A 126 -5.81 28.51 -15.83
C MET A 126 -6.86 29.62 -15.70
N VAL A 127 -7.03 30.46 -16.72
CA VAL A 127 -8.02 31.54 -16.73
C VAL A 127 -9.44 30.98 -16.74
N ALA A 128 -9.67 29.86 -17.44
CA ALA A 128 -10.98 29.20 -17.49
C ALA A 128 -11.34 28.55 -16.14
N ILE A 129 -10.36 27.99 -15.41
CA ILE A 129 -10.57 27.46 -14.05
C ILE A 129 -10.88 28.59 -13.07
N ILE A 130 -10.09 29.67 -13.10
CA ILE A 130 -10.29 30.82 -12.20
C ILE A 130 -11.65 31.47 -12.44
N LYS A 131 -12.08 31.60 -13.70
CA LYS A 131 -13.43 32.11 -14.02
C LYS A 131 -14.53 31.20 -13.50
N ARG A 132 -14.43 29.88 -13.75
CA ARG A 132 -15.44 28.91 -13.30
C ARG A 132 -15.56 28.88 -11.78
N GLU A 133 -14.43 28.88 -11.07
CA GLU A 133 -14.44 28.93 -9.60
C GLU A 133 -14.94 30.31 -9.13
N GLY A 134 -14.49 31.41 -9.73
CA GLY A 134 -14.97 32.76 -9.40
C GLY A 134 -16.50 32.89 -9.52
N GLU A 135 -17.10 32.39 -10.60
CA GLU A 135 -18.55 32.37 -10.79
C GLU A 135 -19.26 31.52 -9.73
N ARG A 136 -18.68 30.37 -9.36
CA ARG A 136 -19.22 29.49 -8.31
C ARG A 136 -19.27 30.16 -6.93
N TRP A 137 -18.28 30.99 -6.59
CA TRP A 137 -18.20 31.68 -5.29
C TRP A 137 -18.86 33.06 -5.27
N LEU A 138 -19.05 33.70 -6.44
CA LEU A 138 -19.59 35.06 -6.56
C LEU A 138 -21.08 35.11 -6.93
N THR A 139 -21.75 33.96 -7.09
CA THR A 139 -23.21 33.96 -7.25
C THR A 139 -23.86 34.21 -5.89
N PRO A 140 -24.58 35.33 -5.67
CA PRO A 140 -25.28 35.55 -4.41
C PRO A 140 -26.35 34.47 -4.26
N ALA A 141 -26.35 33.76 -3.12
CA ALA A 141 -27.38 32.80 -2.76
C ALA A 141 -28.74 33.50 -2.84
N ARG A 142 -29.61 33.01 -3.73
CA ARG A 142 -31.01 33.47 -3.83
C ARG A 142 -31.84 32.91 -2.68
#